data_AF-A0A814M3W8-F1
#
_entry.id   AF-A0A814M3W8-F1
#
_cell.length_a   1.000
_cell.length_b   1.000
_cell.length_c   1.000
_cell.angle_alpha   90.00
_cell.angle_beta   90.00
_cell.angle_gamma   90.00
#
_symmetry.space_group_name_H-M   'P 1'
#
loop_
_entity.id
_entity.type
_entity.pdbx_description
1 polymer ?
#
loop_
_entity_poly.entity_id
_entity_poly.type
_entity_poly.pdbx_seq_one_letter_code
_entity_poly.pdbx_strand_id
1 'polypeptide(L)'
;MPRNSSVSESEAKSVTSRSSDLSLLNDEECKRIVAVLERDFQLRQKEYKRLEELKKVIRQENERVEYLAASKEFNLERCIRCFKPFRFLFNPRKTCSECKLFVCSDCSTYTSETKTWACKSCLKLKELEVLTSNWFYHQISKKHKRCGSSKIIRELHKREKELGKFN
;
A
#
# COMPACT_ATOMS: atom_id res chain seq x y z
N MET A 1 -49.10 -4.49 -27.81
CA MET A 1 -48.82 -3.82 -29.10
C MET A 1 -49.20 -2.36 -28.97
N PRO A 2 -48.43 -1.38 -29.47
CA PRO A 2 -46.96 -1.17 -29.34
C PRO A 2 -46.63 0.32 -29.00
N ARG A 3 -45.46 0.69 -28.47
CA ARG A 3 -44.14 0.89 -29.11
C ARG A 3 -43.09 0.83 -28.00
N ASN A 4 -42.16 -0.12 -27.98
CA ASN A 4 -40.92 -0.15 -28.77
C ASN A 4 -40.28 1.23 -28.99
N SER A 5 -39.38 1.59 -28.08
CA SER A 5 -38.18 2.35 -28.43
C SER A 5 -37.01 1.43 -28.12
N SER A 6 -36.68 0.60 -29.09
CA SER A 6 -35.44 -0.17 -29.16
C SER A 6 -34.28 0.81 -29.11
N VAL A 7 -33.74 1.05 -27.92
CA VAL A 7 -32.42 1.65 -27.79
C VAL A 7 -31.47 0.66 -28.44
N SER A 8 -30.88 1.11 -29.54
CA SER A 8 -30.07 0.28 -30.39
C SER A 8 -28.86 -0.24 -29.61
N GLU A 9 -28.58 -1.54 -29.71
CA GLU A 9 -27.41 -2.20 -29.08
C GLU A 9 -26.06 -1.62 -29.59
N SER A 10 -26.13 -0.74 -30.60
CA SER A 10 -25.05 0.11 -31.11
C SER A 10 -24.75 1.35 -30.26
N GLU A 11 -25.72 1.94 -29.55
CA GLU A 11 -25.51 3.15 -28.74
C GLU A 11 -24.84 2.84 -27.39
N ALA A 12 -25.12 1.66 -26.82
CA ALA A 12 -24.49 1.19 -25.58
C ALA A 12 -23.01 0.80 -25.74
N LYS A 13 -22.52 0.61 -26.98
CA LYS A 13 -21.14 0.24 -27.29
C LYS A 13 -20.19 1.43 -27.47
N SER A 14 -20.68 2.68 -27.44
CA SER A 14 -19.85 3.86 -27.72
C SER A 14 -19.13 4.46 -26.50
N VAL A 15 -19.48 4.04 -25.28
CA VAL A 15 -18.92 4.63 -24.04
C VAL A 15 -17.73 3.84 -23.49
N THR A 16 -17.45 2.66 -24.04
CA THR A 16 -16.25 1.89 -23.67
C THR A 16 -15.10 2.21 -24.61
N SER A 17 -14.08 2.90 -24.06
CA SER A 17 -12.82 3.27 -24.70
C SER A 17 -12.87 4.52 -25.61
N ARG A 18 -13.07 5.70 -25.02
CA ARG A 18 -12.33 6.87 -25.52
C ARG A 18 -10.86 6.64 -25.17
N SER A 19 -10.08 6.13 -26.11
CA SER A 19 -8.63 6.33 -26.07
C SER A 19 -8.41 7.81 -25.82
N SER A 20 -7.58 8.16 -24.84
CA SER A 20 -7.25 9.55 -24.53
C SER A 20 -6.58 10.17 -25.76
N ASP A 21 -7.36 10.63 -26.72
CA ASP A 21 -6.82 11.29 -27.90
C ASP A 21 -6.30 12.65 -27.45
N LEU A 22 -4.99 12.72 -27.23
CA LEU A 22 -4.31 13.93 -26.78
C LEU A 22 -4.05 14.90 -27.93
N SER A 23 -4.49 14.60 -29.16
CA SER A 23 -4.32 15.48 -30.34
C SER A 23 -4.97 16.85 -30.14
N LEU A 24 -6.09 16.90 -29.41
CA LEU A 24 -6.86 18.12 -29.14
C LEU A 24 -6.21 19.08 -28.14
N LEU A 25 -5.14 18.66 -27.45
CA LEU A 25 -4.46 19.49 -26.46
C LEU A 25 -3.42 20.39 -27.14
N ASN A 26 -3.29 21.63 -26.67
CA ASN A 26 -2.18 22.48 -27.06
C ASN A 26 -0.91 22.19 -26.23
N ASP A 27 0.23 22.72 -26.66
CA ASP A 27 1.51 22.46 -26.01
C ASP A 27 1.58 22.96 -24.55
N GLU A 28 0.88 24.06 -24.23
CA GLU A 28 0.81 24.57 -22.85
C GLU A 28 -0.04 23.68 -21.94
N GLU A 29 -1.13 23.11 -22.45
CA GLU A 29 -1.92 22.09 -21.75
C GLU A 29 -1.11 20.83 -21.50
N CYS A 30 -0.38 20.36 -22.50
CA CYS A 30 0.52 19.21 -22.36
C CYS A 30 1.58 19.46 -21.27
N LYS A 31 2.22 20.63 -21.24
CA LYS A 31 3.17 21.01 -20.18
C LYS A 31 2.53 20.97 -18.79
N ARG A 32 1.31 21.49 -18.64
CA ARG A 32 0.57 21.43 -17.37
C ARG A 32 0.28 19.99 -16.95
N ILE A 33 -0.10 19.13 -17.89
CA ILE A 33 -0.33 17.69 -17.62
C ILE A 33 0.97 17.01 -17.20
N VAL A 34 2.08 17.27 -17.88
CA VAL A 34 3.40 16.74 -17.48
C VAL A 34 3.76 17.13 -16.05
N ALA A 35 3.51 18.38 -15.65
CA ALA A 35 3.74 18.83 -14.27
C ALA A 35 2.83 18.13 -13.23
N VAL A 36 1.62 17.71 -13.61
CA VAL A 36 0.76 16.86 -12.75
C VAL A 36 1.33 15.44 -12.67
N LEU A 37 1.75 14.86 -13.78
CA LEU A 37 2.31 13.51 -13.86
C LEU A 37 3.61 13.40 -13.05
N GLU A 38 4.47 14.40 -13.10
CA GLU A 38 5.71 14.45 -12.32
C GLU A 38 5.42 14.44 -10.81
N ARG A 39 4.45 15.24 -10.35
CA ARG A 39 4.02 15.23 -8.95
C ARG A 39 3.42 13.89 -8.54
N ASP A 40 2.57 13.28 -9.37
CA ASP A 40 2.03 11.93 -9.12
C ASP A 40 3.16 10.88 -9.03
N PHE A 41 4.17 10.94 -9.91
CA PHE A 41 5.33 10.06 -9.84
C PHE A 41 6.12 10.26 -8.54
N GLN A 42 6.43 11.50 -8.17
CA GLN A 42 7.14 11.82 -6.93
C GLN A 42 6.38 11.33 -5.69
N LEU A 43 5.06 11.52 -5.66
CA LEU A 43 4.19 11.04 -4.58
C LEU A 43 4.25 9.51 -4.47
N ARG A 44 4.10 8.79 -5.58
CA ARG A 44 4.18 7.32 -5.60
C ARG A 44 5.56 6.81 -5.19
N GLN A 45 6.63 7.47 -5.62
CA GLN A 45 7.99 7.10 -5.25
C GLN A 45 8.26 7.31 -3.76
N LYS A 46 7.77 8.42 -3.20
CA LYS A 46 7.86 8.68 -1.76
C LYS A 46 7.12 7.62 -0.96
N GLU A 47 5.92 7.26 -1.40
CA GLU A 47 5.12 6.22 -0.73
C GLU A 47 5.75 4.83 -0.86
N TYR A 48 6.26 4.48 -2.03
CA TYR A 48 7.00 3.23 -2.23
C TYR A 48 8.18 3.12 -1.27
N LYS A 49 9.02 4.16 -1.18
CA LYS A 49 10.17 4.19 -0.26
C LYS A 49 9.73 4.07 1.20
N ARG A 50 8.66 4.78 1.59
CA ARG A 50 8.12 4.72 2.96
C ARG A 50 7.65 3.31 3.33
N LEU A 51 6.92 2.65 2.42
CA LEU A 51 6.44 1.28 2.61
C LEU A 51 7.58 0.26 2.64
N GLU A 52 8.60 0.46 1.81
CA GLU A 52 9.76 -0.43 1.76
C GLU A 52 10.61 -0.34 3.04
N GLU A 53 10.81 0.86 3.57
CA GLU A 53 11.48 1.02 4.87
C GLU A 53 10.68 0.38 6.00
N LEU A 54 9.34 0.54 6.00
CA LEU A 54 8.49 -0.12 7.00
C LEU A 54 8.58 -1.65 6.90
N LYS A 55 8.55 -2.22 5.70
CA LYS A 55 8.76 -3.67 5.47
C LYS A 55 10.10 -4.14 6.00
N LYS A 56 11.17 -3.39 5.72
CA LYS A 56 12.52 -3.71 6.18
C LYS A 56 12.61 -3.75 7.71
N VAL A 57 12.07 -2.73 8.37
CA VAL A 57 12.00 -2.68 9.85
C VAL A 57 11.24 -3.88 10.42
N ILE A 58 10.08 -4.23 9.84
CA ILE A 58 9.29 -5.39 10.29
C ILE A 58 10.06 -6.70 10.06
N ARG A 59 10.69 -6.87 8.90
CA ARG A 59 11.48 -8.06 8.54
C ARG A 59 12.62 -8.28 9.52
N GLN A 60 13.42 -7.24 9.76
CA GLN A 60 14.55 -7.29 10.71
C GLN A 60 14.10 -7.66 12.13
N GLU A 61 12.98 -7.08 12.56
CA GLU A 61 12.42 -7.34 13.87
C GLU A 61 11.84 -8.77 13.99
N ASN A 62 11.29 -9.32 12.91
CA ASN A 62 10.83 -10.70 12.88
C ASN A 62 12.00 -11.69 12.90
N GLU A 63 13.05 -11.47 12.10
CA GLU A 63 14.27 -12.29 12.10
C GLU A 63 14.93 -12.31 13.49
N ARG A 64 15.00 -11.14 14.14
CA ARG A 64 15.53 -11.00 15.51
C ARG A 64 14.73 -11.82 16.52
N VAL A 65 13.40 -11.80 16.41
CA VAL A 65 12.53 -12.55 17.33
C VAL A 65 12.54 -14.04 17.05
N GLU A 66 12.60 -14.46 15.79
CA GLU A 66 12.67 -15.88 15.40
C GLU A 66 13.88 -16.57 16.03
N TYR A 67 15.06 -15.92 15.98
CA TYR A 67 16.26 -16.42 16.63
C TYR A 67 16.11 -16.57 18.16
N LEU A 68 15.46 -15.60 18.81
CA LEU A 68 15.31 -15.59 20.27
C LEU A 68 14.20 -16.50 20.78
N ALA A 69 13.14 -16.66 20.00
CA ALA A 69 12.04 -17.58 20.32
C ALA A 69 12.49 -19.04 20.26
N ALA A 70 13.58 -19.36 19.56
CA ALA A 70 14.20 -20.69 19.59
C ALA A 70 14.69 -21.08 21.00
N SER A 71 15.03 -20.10 21.84
CA SER A 71 15.31 -20.31 23.27
C SER A 71 14.00 -20.28 24.07
N LYS A 72 13.53 -21.46 24.51
CA LYS A 72 12.24 -21.61 25.20
C LYS A 72 12.12 -20.79 26.50
N GLU A 73 13.22 -20.49 27.16
CA GLU A 73 13.23 -19.81 28.46
C GLU A 73 13.25 -18.28 28.33
N PHE A 74 13.81 -17.73 27.25
CA PHE A 74 14.04 -16.29 27.13
C PHE A 74 12.74 -15.48 27.27
N ASN A 75 11.70 -15.88 26.54
CA ASN A 75 10.45 -15.13 26.55
C ASN A 75 9.60 -15.37 27.80
N LEU A 76 9.89 -16.38 28.62
CA LEU A 76 9.21 -16.57 29.89
C LEU A 76 9.60 -15.49 30.90
N GLU A 77 10.87 -15.08 30.88
CA GLU A 77 11.45 -14.14 31.83
C GLU A 77 11.58 -12.71 31.29
N ARG A 78 11.66 -12.54 29.96
CA ARG A 78 11.99 -11.25 29.33
C ARG A 78 11.03 -10.91 28.20
N CYS A 79 10.79 -9.60 28.02
CA CYS A 79 10.04 -9.11 26.88
C CYS A 79 10.77 -9.44 25.58
N ILE A 80 10.08 -10.09 24.62
CA ILE A 80 10.69 -10.49 23.35
C ILE A 80 11.12 -9.33 22.46
N ARG A 81 10.64 -8.10 22.72
CA ARG A 81 10.92 -6.91 21.90
C ARG A 81 12.08 -6.09 22.45
N CYS A 82 12.06 -5.77 23.74
CA CYS A 82 13.09 -4.91 24.37
C CYS A 82 14.06 -5.66 25.29
N PHE A 83 13.87 -6.96 25.52
CA PHE A 83 14.72 -7.85 26.32
C PHE A 83 14.82 -7.52 27.81
N LYS A 84 14.06 -6.52 28.27
CA LYS A 84 13.94 -6.19 29.68
C LYS A 84 13.23 -7.32 30.42
N PRO A 85 13.68 -7.70 31.62
CA PRO A 85 13.03 -8.73 32.43
C PRO A 85 11.62 -8.28 32.84
N PHE A 86 10.69 -9.22 32.90
CA PHE A 86 9.39 -8.97 33.51
C PHE A 86 9.54 -8.76 35.01
N ARG A 87 8.79 -7.81 35.55
CA ARG A 87 8.75 -7.54 37.00
C ARG A 87 7.30 -7.33 37.39
N PHE A 88 6.83 -8.10 38.37
CA PHE A 88 5.42 -8.16 38.76
C PHE A 88 4.76 -6.77 38.95
N LEU A 89 5.48 -5.81 39.56
CA LEU A 89 4.92 -4.48 39.86
C LEU A 89 5.17 -3.41 38.78
N PHE A 90 6.36 -3.39 38.17
CA PHE A 90 6.78 -2.27 37.30
C PHE A 90 6.84 -2.61 35.82
N ASN A 91 6.82 -3.90 35.49
CA ASN A 91 6.93 -4.37 34.11
C ASN A 91 6.13 -5.67 33.92
N PRO A 92 4.79 -5.63 34.08
CA PRO A 92 3.97 -6.83 34.03
C PRO A 92 3.99 -7.45 32.64
N ARG A 93 4.00 -8.78 32.62
CA ARG A 93 3.96 -9.59 31.40
C ARG A 93 2.58 -9.50 30.74
N LYS A 94 2.54 -9.23 29.44
CA LYS A 94 1.33 -9.28 28.58
C LYS A 94 1.55 -10.29 27.45
N THR A 95 0.47 -10.93 26.98
CA THR A 95 0.51 -11.83 25.83
C THR A 95 -0.02 -11.11 24.60
N CYS A 96 0.75 -11.09 23.51
CA CYS A 96 0.29 -10.54 22.23
C CYS A 96 -0.81 -11.42 21.63
N SER A 97 -1.95 -10.85 21.22
CA SER A 97 -3.03 -11.61 20.57
C SER A 97 -2.64 -12.20 19.23
N GLU A 98 -1.74 -11.54 18.49
CA GLU A 98 -1.35 -11.95 17.15
C GLU A 98 -0.27 -13.04 17.18
N CYS A 99 0.91 -12.75 17.74
CA CYS A 99 2.05 -13.67 17.72
C CYS A 99 2.19 -14.57 18.96
N LYS A 100 1.32 -14.43 19.97
CA LYS A 100 1.32 -15.20 21.23
C LYS A 100 2.56 -15.06 22.12
N LEU A 101 3.54 -14.24 21.74
CA LEU A 101 4.73 -13.96 22.54
C LEU A 101 4.46 -12.98 23.69
N PHE A 102 5.27 -13.07 24.74
CA PHE A 102 5.19 -12.20 25.89
C PHE A 102 5.92 -10.86 25.69
N VAL A 103 5.25 -9.77 26.06
CA VAL A 103 5.71 -8.39 25.90
C VAL A 103 5.42 -7.53 27.12
N CYS A 104 6.20 -6.46 27.31
CA CYS A 104 5.96 -5.46 28.35
C CYS A 104 4.90 -4.43 27.93
N SER A 105 4.46 -3.61 28.88
CA SER A 105 3.59 -2.45 28.64
C SER A 105 4.18 -1.49 27.59
N ASP A 106 5.49 -1.20 27.65
CA ASP A 106 6.14 -0.30 26.69
C ASP A 106 6.17 -0.84 25.26
N CYS A 107 6.13 -2.17 25.09
CA CYS A 107 6.19 -2.83 23.79
C CYS A 107 4.82 -3.31 23.30
N SER A 108 3.75 -2.99 24.02
CA SER A 108 2.39 -3.39 23.67
C SER A 108 1.41 -2.23 23.74
N THR A 109 0.23 -2.46 23.18
CA THR A 109 -0.90 -1.54 23.22
C THR A 109 -2.15 -2.36 23.46
N TYR A 110 -3.05 -1.84 24.28
CA TYR A 110 -4.35 -2.45 24.51
C TYR A 110 -5.33 -1.97 23.45
N THR A 111 -6.01 -2.90 22.81
CA THR A 111 -7.04 -2.63 21.82
C THR A 111 -8.40 -2.78 22.48
N SER A 112 -9.13 -1.69 22.61
CA SER A 112 -10.43 -1.65 23.30
C SER A 112 -11.50 -2.46 22.55
N GLU A 113 -11.44 -2.49 21.23
CA GLU A 113 -12.41 -3.17 20.35
C GLU A 113 -12.34 -4.69 20.53
N THR A 114 -11.14 -5.24 20.56
CA THR A 114 -10.92 -6.69 20.72
C THR A 114 -10.71 -7.10 22.18
N LYS A 115 -10.56 -6.12 23.09
CA LYS A 115 -10.19 -6.31 24.49
C LYS A 115 -8.89 -7.11 24.68
N THR A 116 -7.93 -6.97 23.76
CA THR A 116 -6.66 -7.71 23.77
C THR A 116 -5.43 -6.80 23.79
N TRP A 117 -4.29 -7.37 24.20
CA TRP A 117 -2.98 -6.73 24.04
C TRP A 117 -2.34 -7.16 22.73
N ALA A 118 -1.79 -6.22 21.97
CA ALA A 118 -0.98 -6.49 20.79
C ALA A 118 0.40 -5.85 20.93
N CYS A 119 1.45 -6.53 20.45
CA CYS A 119 2.77 -5.92 20.42
C CYS A 119 2.87 -4.88 19.31
N LYS A 120 3.66 -3.83 19.54
CA LYS A 120 3.84 -2.74 18.56
C LYS A 120 4.31 -3.22 17.19
N SER A 121 5.10 -4.29 17.12
CA SER A 121 5.55 -4.87 15.84
C SER A 121 4.41 -5.54 15.07
N CYS A 122 3.50 -6.25 15.74
CA CYS A 122 2.31 -6.82 15.08
C CYS A 122 1.34 -5.72 14.63
N LEU A 123 1.22 -4.64 15.39
CA LEU A 123 0.44 -3.48 14.97
C LEU A 123 1.03 -2.82 13.72
N LYS A 124 2.35 -2.64 13.65
CA LYS A 124 3.04 -2.15 12.44
C LYS A 124 2.83 -3.06 11.23
N LEU A 125 2.83 -4.38 11.44
CA LEU A 125 2.55 -5.33 10.36
C LEU A 125 1.13 -5.17 9.82
N LYS A 126 0.13 -5.07 10.71
CA LYS A 126 -1.26 -4.80 10.33
C LYS A 126 -1.42 -3.44 9.64
N GLU A 127 -0.71 -2.43 10.11
CA GLU A 127 -0.66 -1.10 9.47
C GLU A 127 -0.11 -1.22 8.04
N LEU A 128 1.00 -1.95 7.83
CA LEU A 128 1.57 -2.19 6.53
C LEU A 128 0.58 -2.92 5.58
N GLU A 129 -0.12 -3.93 6.07
CA GLU A 129 -1.14 -4.65 5.28
C GLU A 129 -2.27 -3.72 4.81
N VAL A 130 -2.72 -2.81 5.68
CA VAL A 130 -3.73 -1.80 5.33
C VAL A 130 -3.15 -0.77 4.35
N LEU A 131 -1.99 -0.20 4.66
CA LEU A 131 -1.35 0.87 3.87
C LEU A 131 -0.98 0.42 2.46
N THR A 132 -0.51 -0.81 2.31
CA THR A 132 -0.20 -1.37 0.98
C THR A 132 -1.44 -1.46 0.10
N SER A 133 -2.66 -1.43 0.67
CA SER A 133 -3.93 -1.48 -0.06
C SER A 133 -3.93 -2.57 -1.13
N ASN A 134 -3.31 -3.72 -0.80
CA ASN A 134 -2.99 -4.73 -1.79
C ASN A 134 -4.26 -5.26 -2.48
N TRP A 135 -5.38 -5.31 -1.74
CA TRP A 135 -6.70 -5.64 -2.27
C TRP A 135 -7.11 -4.70 -3.42
N PHE A 136 -6.92 -3.39 -3.27
CA PHE A 136 -7.29 -2.39 -4.27
C PHE A 136 -6.38 -2.51 -5.49
N TYR A 137 -5.07 -2.50 -5.30
CA TYR A 137 -4.11 -2.55 -6.41
C TYR A 137 -4.18 -3.88 -7.18
N HIS A 138 -4.46 -4.99 -6.50
CA HIS A 138 -4.67 -6.28 -7.15
C HIS A 138 -5.95 -6.30 -8.01
N GLN A 139 -7.05 -5.68 -7.56
CA GLN A 139 -8.26 -5.59 -8.37
C GLN A 139 -8.07 -4.64 -9.57
N ILE A 140 -7.35 -3.54 -9.37
CA ILE A 140 -7.02 -2.59 -10.45
C ILE A 140 -6.10 -3.23 -11.48
N SER A 141 -5.09 -4.00 -11.06
CA SER A 141 -4.14 -4.65 -11.98
C SER A 141 -4.80 -5.73 -12.86
N LYS A 142 -5.85 -6.39 -12.36
CA LYS A 142 -6.68 -7.31 -13.16
C LYS A 142 -7.44 -6.60 -14.28
N LYS A 143 -7.96 -5.40 -14.03
CA LYS A 143 -8.74 -4.62 -15.00
C LYS A 143 -7.88 -3.77 -15.92
N HIS A 144 -6.71 -3.34 -15.46
CA HIS A 144 -5.85 -2.41 -16.17
C HIS A 144 -4.39 -2.83 -16.11
N LYS A 145 -3.80 -3.08 -17.30
CA LYS A 145 -2.37 -3.39 -17.45
C LYS A 145 -1.44 -2.28 -16.94
N ARG A 146 -1.93 -1.05 -16.84
CA ARG A 146 -1.16 0.15 -16.46
C ARG A 146 -2.03 1.11 -15.67
N CYS A 147 -1.42 1.87 -14.76
CA CYS A 147 -2.10 2.95 -14.05
C CYS A 147 -2.41 4.12 -15.01
N GLY A 148 -3.33 5.01 -14.60
CA GLY A 148 -3.77 6.16 -15.41
C GLY A 148 -2.61 7.03 -15.88
N SER A 149 -1.75 7.47 -14.96
CA SER A 149 -0.58 8.30 -15.27
C SER A 149 0.34 7.65 -16.31
N SER A 150 0.62 6.35 -16.18
CA SER A 150 1.43 5.61 -17.16
C SER A 150 0.78 5.52 -18.54
N LYS A 151 -0.55 5.50 -18.63
CA LYS A 151 -1.26 5.55 -19.92
C LYS A 151 -1.09 6.92 -20.59
N ILE A 152 -1.20 8.00 -19.82
CA ILE A 152 -1.05 9.36 -20.34
C ILE A 152 0.39 9.66 -20.74
N ILE A 153 1.39 9.27 -19.93
CA ILE A 153 2.82 9.41 -20.29
C ILE A 153 3.09 8.76 -21.65
N ARG A 154 2.59 7.55 -21.87
CA ARG A 154 2.77 6.83 -23.13
C ARG A 154 2.16 7.57 -24.32
N GLU A 155 0.98 8.15 -24.14
CA GLU A 155 0.31 8.87 -25.22
C GLU A 155 0.99 10.22 -25.52
N LEU A 156 1.47 10.93 -24.49
CA LEU A 156 2.29 12.14 -24.67
C LEU A 156 3.57 11.82 -25.44
N HIS A 157 4.30 10.77 -25.06
CA HIS A 157 5.50 10.34 -25.78
C HIS A 157 5.22 9.95 -27.24
N LYS A 158 4.05 9.35 -27.51
CA LYS A 158 3.64 9.00 -28.87
C LYS A 158 3.39 10.26 -29.70
N ARG A 159 2.64 11.23 -29.17
CA ARG A 159 2.40 12.53 -29.80
C ARG A 159 3.70 13.28 -30.09
N GLU A 160 4.65 13.31 -29.15
CA GLU A 160 5.93 14.00 -29.35
C GLU A 160 6.76 13.41 -30.49
N LYS A 161 6.73 12.08 -30.67
CA LYS A 161 7.35 11.40 -31.82
C LYS A 161 6.67 11.77 -33.13
N GLU A 162 5.34 11.80 -33.16
CA GLU A 162 4.57 12.19 -34.36
C GLU A 162 4.82 13.65 -34.77
N LEU A 163 5.08 14.53 -33.79
CA LEU A 163 5.45 15.93 -34.01
C LEU A 163 6.94 16.14 -34.35
N GLY A 164 7.75 15.07 -34.43
CA GLY A 164 9.18 15.16 -34.74
C GLY A 164 10.02 15.87 -33.67
N LYS A 165 9.53 15.98 -32.43
CA LYS A 165 10.20 16.69 -31.33
C LYS A 165 11.32 15.88 -30.66
N PHE A 166 11.46 14.59 -30.99
CA PHE A 166 12.54 13.71 -30.55
C PHE A 166 13.15 12.99 -31.75
N ASN A 167 14.28 13.49 -32.24
CA ASN A 167 15.29 12.76 -33.01
C ASN A 167 16.58 12.77 -32.19
#